data_AF-A0A957FJF7-F1
#
_entry.id   AF-A0A957FJF7-F1
#
_cell.length_a   1.000
_cell.length_b   1.000
_cell.length_c   1.000
_cell.angle_alpha   90.00
_cell.angle_beta   90.00
_cell.angle_gamma   90.00
#
_symmetry.space_group_name_H-M   'P 1'
#
loop_
_entity.id
_entity.type
_entity.pdbx_description
1 polymer ?
#
loop_
_entity_poly.entity_id
_entity_poly.type
_entity_poly.pdbx_seq_one_letter_code
_entity_poly.pdbx_strand_id
1 'polypeptide(L)'
;NQLTNQLTNPNHWEQKAASLIPRRNYRGPGLGIGATAELTAAEKEALYQFRKDREGAYTAQTLAEYWADGQRTILDIINRIEMEIGIRDAELIVREFGLLERLGLVTISEL
;
A
#
# COMPACT_ATOMS: atom_id res chain seq x y z
N ASN A 1 -25.38 -5.25 -18.63
CA ASN A 1 -25.76 -4.53 -17.39
C ASN A 1 -25.48 -5.35 -16.12
N GLN A 2 -24.22 -5.73 -15.88
CA GLN A 2 -23.77 -6.32 -14.62
C GLN A 2 -22.70 -5.46 -13.91
N LEU A 3 -22.43 -4.25 -14.43
CA LEU A 3 -21.30 -3.41 -14.02
C LEU A 3 -21.63 -2.39 -12.92
N THR A 4 -22.81 -2.46 -12.29
CA THR A 4 -23.27 -1.44 -11.32
C THR A 4 -23.54 -1.96 -9.91
N ASN A 5 -23.24 -3.23 -9.60
CA ASN A 5 -23.66 -3.86 -8.33
C ASN A 5 -22.53 -4.30 -7.38
N GLN A 6 -21.36 -3.65 -7.40
CA GLN A 6 -20.37 -3.75 -6.32
C GLN A 6 -20.26 -2.47 -5.48
N LEU A 7 -21.29 -1.61 -5.51
CA LEU A 7 -21.46 -0.50 -4.56
C LEU A 7 -22.12 -1.01 -3.26
N THR A 8 -21.52 -1.95 -2.52
CA THR A 8 -22.09 -2.37 -1.22
C THR A 8 -21.00 -2.86 -0.27
N ASN A 9 -20.70 -2.01 0.71
CA ASN A 9 -19.77 -2.16 1.83
C ASN A 9 -18.28 -2.20 1.48
N PRO A 10 -17.47 -1.24 1.98
CA PRO A 10 -16.02 -1.40 1.94
C PRO A 10 -15.65 -2.69 2.67
N ASN A 11 -14.81 -3.51 2.03
CA ASN A 11 -14.27 -4.69 2.71
C ASN A 11 -13.44 -4.24 3.93
N HIS A 12 -13.13 -5.14 4.86
CA HIS A 12 -12.44 -4.75 6.10
C HIS A 12 -11.10 -4.04 5.86
N TRP A 13 -10.42 -4.31 4.73
CA TRP A 13 -9.21 -3.59 4.33
C TRP A 13 -9.49 -2.17 3.87
N GLU A 14 -10.56 -1.94 3.13
CA GLU A 14 -10.97 -0.58 2.72
C GLU A 14 -11.45 0.25 3.91
N GLN A 15 -12.15 -0.37 4.87
CA GLN A 15 -12.52 0.27 6.13
C GLN A 15 -11.28 0.69 6.92
N LYS A 16 -10.31 -0.21 7.07
CA LYS A 16 -9.02 0.09 7.69
C LYS A 16 -8.25 1.15 6.91
N ALA A 17 -8.24 1.07 5.58
CA ALA A 17 -7.54 2.04 4.72
C ALA A 17 -8.13 3.44 4.84
N ALA A 18 -9.44 3.55 5.09
CA ALA A 18 -10.12 4.83 5.24
C ALA A 18 -9.71 5.59 6.51
N SER A 19 -9.19 4.91 7.53
CA SER A 19 -8.83 5.53 8.82
C SER A 19 -7.34 5.80 8.99
N LEU A 20 -6.50 5.49 8.01
CA LEU A 20 -5.04 5.53 8.12
C LEU A 20 -4.43 6.52 7.14
N ILE A 21 -3.55 7.39 7.62
CA ILE A 21 -2.83 8.41 6.83
C ILE A 21 -1.33 8.11 6.86
N PRO A 22 -0.73 7.63 5.76
CA PRO A 22 0.70 7.34 5.71
C PRO A 22 1.52 8.57 5.32
N ARG A 23 2.69 8.71 5.97
CA ARG A 23 3.71 9.71 5.64
C ARG A 23 5.07 9.04 5.49
N ARG A 24 5.74 9.23 4.36
CA ARG A 24 7.14 8.77 4.19
C ARG A 24 8.09 9.50 5.12
N ASN A 25 9.01 8.75 5.72
CA ASN A 25 10.06 9.25 6.62
C ASN A 25 11.41 9.49 5.89
N TYR A 26 11.49 9.19 4.59
CA TYR A 26 12.69 9.36 3.76
C TYR A 26 12.45 10.34 2.61
N ARG A 27 13.55 10.90 2.09
CA ARG A 27 13.55 11.78 0.92
C ARG A 27 14.07 11.01 -0.30
N GLY A 28 13.51 11.28 -1.48
CA GLY A 28 13.96 10.70 -2.75
C GLY A 28 12.86 9.97 -3.52
N PRO A 29 13.19 9.45 -4.72
CA PRO A 29 12.22 8.85 -5.64
C PRO A 29 11.68 7.49 -5.19
N GLY A 30 12.32 6.81 -4.23
CA GLY A 30 11.87 5.53 -3.69
C GLY A 30 12.83 4.96 -2.64
N LEU A 31 12.45 3.83 -2.04
CA LEU A 31 13.31 3.08 -1.13
C LEU A 31 14.57 2.57 -1.85
N GLY A 32 15.75 2.90 -1.30
CA GLY A 32 17.02 2.34 -1.77
C GLY A 32 17.15 0.86 -1.43
N ILE A 33 18.11 0.17 -2.07
CA ILE A 33 18.39 -1.28 -1.92
C ILE A 33 18.54 -1.73 -0.43
N GLY A 34 18.89 -0.81 0.47
CA GLY A 34 19.06 -1.09 1.91
C GLY A 34 17.79 -1.07 2.76
N ALA A 35 16.64 -0.62 2.25
CA ALA A 35 15.43 -0.43 3.06
C ALA A 35 14.81 -1.74 3.59
N THR A 36 15.13 -2.87 2.96
CA THR A 36 14.68 -4.21 3.40
C THR A 36 15.80 -5.01 4.06
N ALA A 37 16.90 -4.36 4.44
CA ALA A 37 18.04 -5.03 5.08
C ALA A 37 17.66 -5.68 6.42
N GLU A 38 16.69 -5.12 7.14
CA GLU A 38 16.20 -5.64 8.42
C GLU A 38 15.27 -6.86 8.28
N LEU A 39 14.79 -7.17 7.07
CA LEU A 39 13.95 -8.35 6.85
C LEU A 39 14.80 -9.62 6.85
N THR A 40 14.36 -10.61 7.62
CA THR A 40 14.87 -11.98 7.56
C THR A 40 14.60 -12.60 6.19
N ALA A 41 15.33 -13.67 5.84
CA ALA A 41 15.10 -14.39 4.60
C ALA A 41 13.66 -14.93 4.50
N ALA A 42 13.09 -15.38 5.61
CA ALA A 42 11.71 -15.87 5.67
C ALA A 42 10.68 -14.76 5.41
N GLU A 43 10.90 -13.55 5.96
CA GLU A 43 10.03 -12.41 5.69
C GLU A 43 10.12 -11.94 4.23
N LYS A 44 11.34 -11.92 3.67
CA LYS A 44 11.55 -11.60 2.24
C LYS A 44 10.83 -12.59 1.34
N GLU A 45 10.91 -13.88 1.65
CA GLU A 45 10.21 -14.93 0.90
C GLU A 45 8.70 -14.80 1.05
N ALA A 46 8.18 -14.62 2.27
CA ALA A 46 6.74 -14.43 2.50
C ALA A 46 6.19 -13.21 1.75
N LEU A 47 6.95 -12.12 1.71
CA LEU A 47 6.61 -10.90 0.98
C LEU A 47 6.63 -11.13 -0.53
N TYR A 48 7.63 -11.84 -1.04
CA TYR A 48 7.70 -12.25 -2.44
C TYR A 48 6.49 -13.13 -2.82
N GLN A 49 6.21 -14.18 -2.04
CA GLN A 49 5.08 -15.08 -2.27
C GLN A 49 3.73 -14.36 -2.20
N PHE A 50 3.61 -13.34 -1.35
CA PHE A 50 2.40 -12.52 -1.27
C PHE A 50 2.18 -11.67 -2.54
N ARG A 51 3.26 -11.19 -3.17
CA ARG A 51 3.22 -10.30 -4.34
C ARG A 51 3.21 -11.05 -5.68
N LYS A 52 3.83 -12.23 -5.76
CA LYS A 52 4.17 -12.90 -7.04
C LYS A 52 2.98 -13.15 -7.96
N ASP A 53 1.81 -13.43 -7.41
CA ASP A 53 0.60 -13.78 -8.17
C ASP A 53 -0.36 -12.59 -8.32
N ARG A 54 0.02 -11.40 -7.80
CA ARG A 54 -0.80 -10.18 -7.84
C ARG A 54 -0.32 -9.30 -8.99
N GLU A 55 -1.19 -9.10 -9.97
CA GLU A 55 -0.92 -8.25 -11.13
C GLU A 55 -0.55 -6.83 -10.70
N GLY A 56 0.54 -6.30 -11.26
CA GLY A 56 1.02 -4.94 -11.03
C GLY A 56 1.36 -4.59 -9.58
N ALA A 57 1.54 -5.57 -8.68
CA ALA A 57 1.80 -5.33 -7.27
C ALA A 57 2.99 -4.39 -7.00
N TYR A 58 4.11 -4.57 -7.72
CA TYR A 58 5.29 -3.72 -7.58
C TYR A 58 5.03 -2.26 -8.01
N THR A 59 4.28 -2.06 -9.09
CA THR A 59 3.88 -0.73 -9.57
C THR A 59 2.93 -0.07 -8.57
N ALA A 60 1.92 -0.81 -8.09
CA ALA A 60 0.97 -0.32 -7.10
C ALA A 60 1.66 0.12 -5.79
N GLN A 61 2.64 -0.65 -5.31
CA GLN A 61 3.45 -0.32 -4.13
C GLN A 61 4.28 0.95 -4.33
N THR A 62 4.95 1.06 -5.48
CA THR A 62 5.74 2.25 -5.82
C THR A 62 4.86 3.51 -5.85
N LEU A 63 3.66 3.42 -6.45
CA LEU A 63 2.70 4.51 -6.46
C LEU A 63 2.15 4.82 -5.06
N ALA A 64 1.92 3.79 -4.24
CA ALA A 64 1.47 3.99 -2.87
C ALA A 64 2.49 4.81 -2.06
N GLU A 65 3.77 4.44 -2.12
CA GLU A 65 4.85 5.21 -1.50
C GLU A 65 4.89 6.65 -2.02
N TYR A 66 4.79 6.83 -3.34
CA TYR A 66 4.81 8.15 -3.96
C TYR A 66 3.74 9.09 -3.38
N TRP A 67 2.52 8.57 -3.18
CA TRP A 67 1.37 9.34 -2.67
C TRP A 67 1.31 9.46 -1.13
N ALA A 68 2.19 8.81 -0.37
CA ALA A 68 2.23 8.85 1.09
C ALA A 68 2.87 10.15 1.63
N ASP A 69 2.15 11.26 1.48
CA ASP A 69 2.58 12.61 1.84
C ASP A 69 2.10 13.08 3.22
N GLY A 70 1.39 12.23 3.97
CA GLY A 70 0.82 12.56 5.27
C GLY A 70 -0.46 13.38 5.22
N GLN A 71 -1.10 13.53 4.05
CA GLN A 71 -2.38 14.24 3.92
C GLN A 71 -3.53 13.34 3.46
N ARG A 72 -3.24 12.25 2.74
CA ARG A 72 -4.23 11.35 2.15
C ARG A 72 -4.42 10.11 3.00
N THR A 73 -5.65 9.60 3.05
CA THR A 73 -5.87 8.27 3.62
C THR A 73 -5.29 7.20 2.70
N ILE A 74 -5.03 5.99 3.22
CA ILE A 74 -4.65 4.85 2.38
C ILE A 74 -5.76 4.58 1.34
N LEU A 75 -7.03 4.78 1.69
CA LEU A 75 -8.14 4.63 0.74
C LEU A 75 -8.07 5.64 -0.41
N ASP A 76 -7.74 6.91 -0.13
CA ASP A 76 -7.53 7.91 -1.18
C ASP A 76 -6.37 7.54 -2.11
N ILE A 77 -5.31 6.95 -1.55
CA ILE A 77 -4.16 6.46 -2.31
C ILE A 77 -4.57 5.28 -3.20
N ILE A 78 -5.32 4.31 -2.67
CA ILE A 78 -5.86 3.18 -3.45
C ILE A 78 -6.72 3.68 -4.62
N ASN A 79 -7.61 4.65 -4.37
CA ASN A 79 -8.44 5.23 -5.42
C ASN A 79 -7.59 5.87 -6.55
N ARG A 80 -6.47 6.51 -6.20
CA ARG A 80 -5.54 7.09 -7.19
C ARG A 80 -4.80 6.02 -7.98
N ILE A 81 -4.32 4.97 -7.31
CA ILE A 81 -3.65 3.84 -7.97
C ILE A 81 -4.59 3.18 -8.96
N GLU A 82 -5.85 2.93 -8.57
CA GLU A 82 -6.87 2.36 -9.46
C GLU A 82 -7.09 3.25 -10.69
N MET A 83 -7.15 4.58 -10.51
CA MET A 83 -7.26 5.51 -11.63
C MET A 83 -6.03 5.52 -12.56
N GLU A 84 -4.83 5.26 -12.03
CA GLU A 84 -3.58 5.31 -12.80
C GLU A 84 -3.28 4.02 -13.55
N ILE A 85 -3.48 2.86 -12.91
CA ILE A 85 -3.06 1.55 -13.45
C ILE A 85 -4.19 0.51 -13.50
N GLY A 86 -5.42 0.88 -13.13
CA GLY A 86 -6.59 0.00 -13.19
C GLY A 86 -6.61 -1.10 -12.12
N ILE A 87 -5.71 -1.06 -11.14
CA ILE A 87 -5.56 -2.10 -10.11
C ILE A 87 -6.10 -1.59 -8.78
N ARG A 88 -7.00 -2.38 -8.17
CA ARG A 88 -7.54 -2.14 -6.83
C ARG A 88 -7.25 -3.33 -5.93
N ASP A 89 -6.32 -3.15 -5.00
CA ASP A 89 -5.96 -4.18 -4.02
C ASP A 89 -5.69 -3.55 -2.64
N ALA A 90 -6.77 -3.38 -1.86
CA ALA A 90 -6.69 -2.73 -0.55
C ALA A 90 -5.84 -3.53 0.45
N GLU A 91 -5.88 -4.87 0.39
CA GLU A 91 -5.06 -5.71 1.25
C GLU A 91 -3.58 -5.48 0.99
N LEU A 92 -3.17 -5.49 -0.28
CA LEU A 92 -1.78 -5.26 -0.68
C LEU A 92 -1.26 -3.93 -0.13
N ILE A 93 -2.01 -2.84 -0.35
CA ILE A 93 -1.55 -1.50 0.03
C ILE A 93 -1.53 -1.31 1.55
N VAL A 94 -2.55 -1.80 2.27
CA VAL A 94 -2.57 -1.70 3.76
C VAL A 94 -1.44 -2.52 4.37
N ARG A 95 -1.19 -3.74 3.87
CA ARG A 95 -0.09 -4.58 4.36
C ARG A 95 1.28 -3.99 4.00
N GLU A 96 1.40 -3.34 2.84
CA GLU A 96 2.63 -2.63 2.47
C GLU A 96 2.93 -1.51 3.45
N PHE A 97 1.99 -0.62 3.73
CA PHE A 97 2.22 0.46 4.67
C PHE A 97 2.51 -0.05 6.08
N GLY A 98 1.85 -1.12 6.55
CA GLY A 98 2.19 -1.74 7.82
C GLY A 98 3.61 -2.31 7.87
N LEU A 99 4.09 -2.89 6.76
CA LEU A 99 5.48 -3.32 6.64
C LEU A 99 6.45 -2.13 6.69
N LEU A 100 6.18 -1.08 5.93
CA LEU A 100 7.01 0.12 5.86
C LEU A 100 7.04 0.87 7.19
N GLU A 101 5.93 0.90 7.92
CA GLU A 101 5.85 1.46 9.27
C GLU A 101 6.72 0.69 10.26
N ARG A 102 6.63 -0.65 10.25
CA ARG A 102 7.47 -1.50 11.10
C ARG A 102 8.97 -1.29 10.84
N LEU A 103 9.34 -1.00 9.59
CA LEU A 103 10.72 -0.70 9.17
C LEU A 103 11.12 0.77 9.42
N GLY A 104 10.24 1.59 9.99
CA GLY A 104 10.49 3.02 10.24
C GLY A 104 10.52 3.90 8.99
N LEU A 105 10.15 3.37 7.84
CA LEU A 105 10.20 4.04 6.53
C LEU A 105 8.98 4.93 6.28
N VAL A 106 7.86 4.59 6.92
CA VAL A 106 6.62 5.35 6.91
C VAL A 106 6.16 5.55 8.36
N THR A 107 5.48 6.65 8.62
CA THR A 107 4.68 6.84 9.84
C THR A 107 3.21 6.78 9.45
N ILE A 108 2.37 6.05 10.19
CA ILE A 108 0.93 6.04 9.98
C ILE A 108 0.24 6.77 11.13
N SER A 109 -0.63 7.72 10.78
CA SER A 109 -1.53 8.40 11.71
C SER A 109 -2.96 7.91 11.49
N GLU A 110 -3.80 8.00 12.52
CA GLU A 110 -5.25 7.76 12.42
C GLU A 110 -6.00 9.09 12.22
N LEU A 111 -7.16 9.02 11.56
CA LEU A 111 -8.11 10.13 11.42
C LEU A 111 -8.87 10.46 12.72
#